data_AF-A0A2E2WIQ4-F1
#
_entry.id   AF-A0A2E2WIQ4-F1
#
_cell.length_a   1.000
_cell.length_b   1.000
_cell.length_c   1.000
_cell.angle_alpha   90.00
_cell.angle_beta   90.00
_cell.angle_gamma   90.00
#
_symmetry.space_group_name_H-M   'P 1'
#
loop_
_entity.id
_entity.type
_entity.pdbx_description
1 polymer ?
#
loop_
_entity_poly.entity_id
_entity_poly.type
_entity_poly.pdbx_seq_one_letter_code
_entity_poly.pdbx_strand_id
1 'polypeptide(L)'
;MLLINSTNHGDIIAALHEAEVTAFHATNGTYVYAAEMIVPTTLAGFQFLAEERSQDSDAFVIAVNSDLSMTGIMDAKKASQEERDALEDQEKRAMKVAIALQKNHPDRQVIVMFYDEDTPTALYDAIAESGTITMESLHKWGYGTDPNAPKIEGAHNFRAVYGFPLSNDTKPLCHDLTAHEDQSSFVEVVKLNKYLDRVEHGRVLPAPTNTL
;
A
#
# COMPACT_ATOMS: atom_id res chain seq x y z
N MET A 1 -14.31 7.80 -3.19
CA MET A 1 -12.85 8.01 -3.13
C MET A 1 -12.54 9.35 -2.50
N LEU A 2 -11.63 9.38 -1.52
CA LEU A 2 -11.14 10.57 -0.83
C LEU A 2 -9.64 10.72 -1.10
N LEU A 3 -9.20 11.94 -1.40
CA LEU A 3 -7.78 12.31 -1.49
C LEU A 3 -7.46 13.24 -0.32
N ILE A 4 -6.55 12.81 0.56
CA ILE A 4 -6.08 13.63 1.68
C ILE A 4 -4.86 14.42 1.20
N ASN A 5 -5.06 15.69 0.85
CA ASN A 5 -4.01 16.56 0.33
C ASN A 5 -3.24 17.28 1.47
N SER A 6 -2.76 16.50 2.44
CA SER A 6 -1.88 16.94 3.51
C SER A 6 -0.99 15.79 3.92
N THR A 7 0.24 16.11 4.30
CA THR A 7 1.21 15.19 4.89
C THR A 7 1.32 15.37 6.41
N ASN A 8 0.62 16.36 6.98
CA ASN A 8 0.56 16.54 8.41
C ASN A 8 -0.31 15.45 9.05
N HIS A 9 0.25 14.74 10.05
CA HIS A 9 -0.47 13.65 10.73
C HIS A 9 -1.82 14.07 11.31
N GLY A 10 -1.91 15.26 11.92
CA GLY A 10 -3.14 15.77 12.53
C GLY A 10 -4.23 16.02 11.49
N ASP A 11 -3.86 16.62 10.35
CA ASP A 11 -4.78 16.85 9.23
C ASP A 11 -5.25 15.52 8.62
N ILE A 12 -4.35 14.54 8.48
CA ILE A 12 -4.70 13.20 7.97
C ILE A 12 -5.69 12.52 8.91
N ILE A 13 -5.42 12.50 10.22
CA ILE A 13 -6.32 11.91 11.21
C ILE A 13 -7.67 12.63 11.23
N ALA A 14 -7.68 13.97 11.16
CA ALA A 14 -8.91 14.74 11.08
C ALA A 14 -9.73 14.42 9.82
N ALA A 15 -9.08 14.29 8.67
CA ALA A 15 -9.73 13.91 7.42
C ALA A 15 -10.29 12.47 7.46
N LEU A 16 -9.58 11.53 8.09
CA LEU A 16 -10.08 10.16 8.31
C LEU A 16 -11.33 10.16 9.21
N HIS A 17 -11.36 11.00 10.25
CA HIS A 17 -12.54 11.17 11.11
C HIS A 17 -13.72 11.80 10.40
N GLU A 18 -13.49 12.88 9.64
CA GLU A 18 -14.54 13.55 8.85
C GLU A 18 -15.15 12.58 7.82
N ALA A 19 -14.32 11.66 7.32
CA ALA A 19 -14.72 10.61 6.39
C ALA A 19 -15.35 9.37 7.06
N GLU A 20 -15.57 9.41 8.39
CA GLU A 20 -16.16 8.36 9.22
C GLU A 20 -15.41 7.02 9.16
N VAL A 21 -14.09 7.05 8.93
CA VAL A 21 -13.24 5.86 8.91
C VAL A 21 -13.08 5.33 10.33
N THR A 22 -13.44 4.07 10.53
CA THR A 22 -13.29 3.38 11.82
C THR A 22 -12.27 2.25 11.76
N ALA A 23 -12.06 1.67 10.58
CA ALA A 23 -11.07 0.64 10.30
C ALA A 23 -10.57 0.74 8.86
N PHE A 24 -9.30 0.41 8.62
CA PHE A 24 -8.77 0.36 7.26
C PHE A 24 -7.68 -0.68 7.03
N HIS A 25 -7.51 -1.02 5.76
CA HIS A 25 -6.40 -1.79 5.23
C HIS A 25 -5.54 -0.90 4.33
N ALA A 26 -4.23 -0.82 4.60
CA ALA A 26 -3.35 0.13 3.94
C ALA A 26 -2.23 -0.53 3.13
N THR A 27 -1.91 0.09 2.00
CA THR A 27 -0.63 -0.10 1.33
C THR A 27 0.49 0.59 2.12
N ASN A 28 1.73 0.15 1.95
CA ASN A 28 2.89 0.88 2.44
C ASN A 28 4.01 0.91 1.41
N GLY A 29 4.33 2.11 0.94
CA GLY A 29 5.60 2.38 0.29
C GLY A 29 5.49 3.29 -0.92
N THR A 30 6.47 3.13 -1.80
CA THR A 30 6.66 3.98 -2.96
C THR A 30 6.11 3.31 -4.21
N TYR A 31 5.40 4.07 -5.05
CA TYR A 31 5.00 3.63 -6.37
C TYR A 31 6.06 4.04 -7.38
N VAL A 32 7.13 3.25 -7.46
CA VAL A 32 8.24 3.50 -8.41
C VAL A 32 8.10 2.73 -9.72
N TYR A 33 7.35 1.63 -9.72
CA TYR A 33 7.13 0.83 -10.92
C TYR A 33 6.07 1.44 -11.83
N ALA A 34 6.17 1.18 -13.13
CA ALA A 34 5.17 1.60 -14.10
C ALA A 34 3.76 1.12 -13.71
N ALA A 35 2.74 1.89 -14.10
CA ALA A 35 1.36 1.64 -13.67
C ALA A 35 0.84 0.25 -14.10
N GLU A 36 1.36 -0.29 -15.20
CA GLU A 36 1.00 -1.62 -15.71
C GLU A 36 1.46 -2.74 -14.75
N MET A 37 2.46 -2.49 -13.91
CA MET A 37 2.91 -3.43 -12.88
C MET A 37 2.16 -3.23 -11.55
N ILE A 38 1.98 -1.98 -11.11
CA ILE A 38 1.42 -1.68 -9.78
C ILE A 38 -0.09 -1.93 -9.73
N VAL A 39 -0.85 -1.44 -10.72
CA VAL A 39 -2.31 -1.50 -10.66
C VAL A 39 -2.80 -2.95 -10.53
N PRO A 40 -2.34 -3.92 -11.35
CA PRO A 40 -2.82 -5.29 -11.21
C PRO A 40 -2.47 -5.94 -9.88
N THR A 41 -1.25 -5.71 -9.38
CA THR A 41 -0.81 -6.29 -8.10
C THR A 41 -1.53 -5.67 -6.91
N THR A 42 -1.85 -4.38 -6.96
CA THR A 42 -2.60 -3.72 -5.90
C THR A 42 -4.07 -4.15 -5.90
N LEU A 43 -4.70 -4.26 -7.07
CA LEU A 43 -6.05 -4.82 -7.19
C LEU A 43 -6.11 -6.24 -6.65
N ALA A 44 -5.14 -7.09 -7.00
CA ALA A 44 -5.08 -8.47 -6.51
C ALA A 44 -4.96 -8.55 -4.98
N GLY A 45 -4.12 -7.69 -4.37
CA GLY A 45 -3.94 -7.62 -2.92
C GLY A 45 -5.22 -7.18 -2.18
N PHE A 46 -5.91 -6.15 -2.67
CA PHE A 46 -7.18 -5.73 -2.09
C PHE A 46 -8.32 -6.71 -2.38
N GLN A 47 -8.32 -7.41 -3.52
CA GLN A 47 -9.28 -8.47 -3.78
C GLN A 47 -9.12 -9.64 -2.80
N PHE A 48 -7.89 -10.04 -2.49
CA PHE A 48 -7.61 -11.04 -1.45
C PHE A 48 -8.26 -10.63 -0.12
N LEU A 49 -8.12 -9.37 0.29
CA LEU A 49 -8.77 -8.91 1.52
C LEU A 49 -10.29 -8.91 1.43
N ALA A 50 -10.83 -8.35 0.34
CA ALA A 50 -12.27 -8.25 0.12
C ALA A 50 -12.95 -9.62 0.22
N GLU A 51 -12.28 -10.68 -0.26
CA GLU A 51 -12.81 -12.04 -0.24
C GLU A 51 -12.57 -12.79 1.08
N GLU A 52 -11.45 -12.54 1.77
CA GLU A 52 -10.98 -13.46 2.81
C GLU A 52 -10.79 -12.82 4.20
N ARG A 53 -10.65 -11.50 4.30
CA ARG A 53 -10.09 -10.87 5.52
C ARG A 53 -10.76 -9.56 5.97
N SER A 54 -11.44 -8.82 5.09
CA SER A 54 -12.03 -7.51 5.43
C SER A 54 -13.53 -7.58 5.71
N GLN A 55 -14.04 -6.70 6.56
CA GLN A 55 -15.47 -6.42 6.67
C GLN A 55 -15.94 -5.46 5.59
N ASP A 56 -17.26 -5.38 5.39
CA ASP A 56 -17.81 -4.54 4.33
C ASP A 56 -17.61 -3.04 4.54
N SER A 57 -17.47 -2.64 5.81
CA SER A 57 -17.27 -1.26 6.24
C SER A 57 -15.82 -0.77 6.19
N ASP A 58 -14.85 -1.67 6.00
CA ASP A 58 -13.44 -1.31 6.13
C ASP A 58 -12.98 -0.47 4.93
N ALA A 59 -12.24 0.60 5.18
CA ALA A 59 -11.69 1.44 4.12
C ALA A 59 -10.45 0.81 3.47
N PHE A 60 -10.27 1.04 2.16
CA PHE A 60 -9.06 0.70 1.43
C PHE A 60 -8.20 1.94 1.28
N VAL A 61 -7.03 1.92 1.91
CA VAL A 61 -6.12 3.07 1.98
C VAL A 61 -4.89 2.82 1.12
N ILE A 62 -4.64 3.74 0.21
CA ILE A 62 -3.39 3.85 -0.51
C ILE A 62 -2.52 4.86 0.24
N ALA A 63 -1.61 4.38 1.08
CA ALA A 63 -0.61 5.20 1.73
C ALA A 63 0.70 5.14 0.96
N VAL A 64 1.17 6.30 0.51
CA VAL A 64 2.39 6.43 -0.29
C VAL A 64 3.23 7.62 0.12
N ASN A 65 4.54 7.55 -0.09
CA ASN A 65 5.42 8.72 0.08
C ASN A 65 4.96 9.87 -0.84
N SER A 66 5.05 11.10 -0.36
CA SER A 66 4.84 12.30 -1.19
C SER A 66 5.99 12.51 -2.19
N ASP A 67 5.80 13.40 -3.18
CA ASP A 67 6.89 13.78 -4.10
C ASP A 67 8.07 14.45 -3.36
N LEU A 68 7.81 15.12 -2.23
CA LEU A 68 8.86 15.71 -1.40
C LEU A 68 9.71 14.61 -0.75
N SER A 69 9.05 13.62 -0.14
CA SER A 69 9.71 12.45 0.46
C SER A 69 10.50 11.66 -0.60
N MET A 70 9.91 11.47 -1.78
CA MET A 70 10.58 10.82 -2.91
C MET A 70 11.87 11.54 -3.32
N THR A 71 11.86 12.88 -3.34
CA THR A 71 13.06 13.67 -3.65
C THR A 71 14.15 13.43 -2.60
N GLY A 72 13.80 13.43 -1.31
CA GLY A 72 14.73 13.14 -0.21
C GLY A 72 15.35 11.74 -0.31
N ILE A 73 14.53 10.73 -0.63
CA ILE A 73 15.00 9.36 -0.86
C ILE A 73 16.00 9.31 -2.04
N MET A 74 15.71 10.00 -3.13
CA MET A 74 16.60 10.06 -4.30
C MET A 74 17.93 10.77 -3.99
N ASP A 75 17.91 11.82 -3.16
CA ASP A 75 19.10 12.49 -2.66
C ASP A 75 19.97 11.55 -1.82
N ALA A 76 19.36 10.83 -0.88
CA ALA A 76 20.06 9.88 -0.01
C ALA A 76 20.73 8.75 -0.84
N LYS A 77 20.06 8.29 -1.90
CA LYS A 77 20.57 7.27 -2.82
C LYS A 77 21.58 7.82 -3.83
N LYS A 78 21.81 9.14 -3.87
CA LYS A 78 22.63 9.82 -4.88
C LYS A 78 22.17 9.49 -6.32
N ALA A 79 20.86 9.40 -6.51
CA ALA A 79 20.27 9.07 -7.80
C ALA A 79 20.68 10.10 -8.87
N SER A 80 20.96 9.59 -10.06
CA SER A 80 21.23 10.38 -11.26
C SER A 80 20.03 11.24 -11.67
N GLN A 81 20.25 12.25 -12.51
CA GLN A 81 19.17 13.08 -13.03
C GLN A 81 18.17 12.24 -13.85
N GLU A 82 18.65 11.25 -14.60
CA GLU A 82 17.80 10.34 -15.37
C GLU A 82 16.86 9.53 -14.47
N GLU A 83 17.37 9.00 -13.35
CA GLU A 83 16.53 8.29 -12.37
C GLU A 83 15.49 9.20 -11.72
N ARG A 84 15.82 10.48 -11.49
CA ARG A 84 14.88 11.48 -10.97
C ARG A 84 13.81 11.85 -11.98
N ASP A 85 14.20 12.07 -13.23
CA ASP A 85 13.28 12.40 -14.32
C ASP A 85 12.33 11.22 -14.64
N ALA A 86 12.75 9.99 -14.33
CA ALA A 86 11.92 8.78 -14.46
C ALA A 86 10.87 8.62 -13.35
N LEU A 87 10.98 9.34 -12.22
CA LEU A 87 9.96 9.32 -11.18
C LEU A 87 8.74 10.13 -11.64
N GLU A 88 7.68 9.43 -12.06
CA GLU A 88 6.38 10.08 -12.17
C GLU A 88 5.87 10.50 -10.77
N ASP A 89 5.23 11.67 -10.77
CA ASP A 89 4.36 12.23 -9.75
C ASP A 89 3.55 11.17 -8.98
N GLN A 90 3.77 11.11 -7.66
CA GLN A 90 3.17 10.11 -6.79
C GLN A 90 1.66 10.26 -6.71
N GLU A 91 1.12 11.47 -6.76
CA GLU A 91 -0.32 11.71 -6.78
C GLU A 91 -0.96 11.05 -8.00
N LYS A 92 -0.43 11.31 -9.20
CA LYS A 92 -0.93 10.70 -10.44
C LYS A 92 -0.88 9.17 -10.39
N ARG A 93 0.18 8.59 -9.82
CA ARG A 93 0.29 7.14 -9.67
C ARG A 93 -0.73 6.58 -8.69
N ALA A 94 -0.84 7.18 -7.51
CA ALA A 94 -1.80 6.77 -6.49
C ALA A 94 -3.24 6.87 -7.03
N MET A 95 -3.54 7.92 -7.80
CA MET A 95 -4.86 8.10 -8.40
C MET A 95 -5.18 7.06 -9.48
N LYS A 96 -4.21 6.62 -10.29
CA LYS A 96 -4.43 5.50 -11.23
C LYS A 96 -4.86 4.23 -10.49
N VAL A 97 -4.21 3.93 -9.35
CA VAL A 97 -4.56 2.77 -8.51
C VAL A 97 -5.92 2.96 -7.82
N ALA A 98 -6.16 4.14 -7.24
CA ALA A 98 -7.38 4.45 -6.51
C ALA A 98 -8.63 4.39 -7.40
N ILE A 99 -8.55 4.94 -8.61
CA ILE A 99 -9.63 4.87 -9.62
C ILE A 99 -9.94 3.42 -9.97
N ALA A 100 -8.91 2.59 -10.17
CA ALA A 100 -9.10 1.18 -10.48
C ALA A 100 -9.71 0.43 -9.29
N LEU A 101 -9.24 0.67 -8.06
CA LEU A 101 -9.80 0.06 -6.85
C LEU A 101 -11.27 0.44 -6.66
N GLN A 102 -11.60 1.73 -6.75
CA GLN A 102 -12.98 2.20 -6.55
C GLN A 102 -13.95 1.58 -7.57
N LYS A 103 -13.49 1.34 -8.80
CA LYS A 103 -14.28 0.69 -9.83
C LYS A 103 -14.56 -0.79 -9.55
N ASN A 104 -13.60 -1.50 -8.95
CA ASN A 104 -13.71 -2.93 -8.65
C ASN A 104 -14.36 -3.19 -7.28
N HIS A 105 -14.29 -2.22 -6.36
CA HIS A 105 -14.87 -2.25 -5.03
C HIS A 105 -15.72 -0.99 -4.79
N PRO A 106 -16.85 -0.82 -5.51
CA PRO A 106 -17.69 0.38 -5.41
C PRO A 106 -18.39 0.52 -4.04
N ASP A 107 -18.47 -0.58 -3.29
CA ASP A 107 -19.00 -0.68 -1.94
C ASP A 107 -17.98 -0.30 -0.86
N ARG A 108 -16.71 -0.13 -1.23
CA ARG A 108 -15.63 0.25 -0.30
C ARG A 108 -15.27 1.72 -0.44
N GLN A 109 -14.94 2.35 0.69
CA GLN A 109 -14.34 3.67 0.71
C GLN A 109 -12.86 3.55 0.34
N VAL A 110 -12.47 4.14 -0.80
CA VAL A 110 -11.07 4.22 -1.22
C VAL A 110 -10.48 5.56 -0.79
N ILE A 111 -9.35 5.54 -0.10
CA ILE A 111 -8.67 6.72 0.43
C ILE A 111 -7.24 6.74 -0.08
N VAL A 112 -6.76 7.90 -0.52
CA VAL A 112 -5.36 8.13 -0.85
C VAL A 112 -4.79 9.10 0.19
N MET A 113 -3.68 8.71 0.81
CA MET A 113 -2.96 9.55 1.77
C MET A 113 -1.46 9.56 1.46
N PHE A 114 -0.84 10.71 1.71
CA PHE A 114 0.59 10.92 1.52
C PHE A 114 1.28 11.18 2.84
N TYR A 115 2.57 10.85 2.91
CA TYR A 115 3.43 11.17 4.05
C TYR A 115 4.78 11.67 3.55
N ASP A 116 5.37 12.63 4.28
CA ASP A 116 6.63 13.28 3.90
C ASP A 116 7.86 12.56 4.48
N GLU A 117 7.66 11.75 5.50
CA GLU A 117 8.71 10.98 6.16
C GLU A 117 9.32 9.93 5.23
N ASP A 118 10.57 9.55 5.48
CA ASP A 118 11.25 8.45 4.78
C ASP A 118 10.47 7.12 4.91
N THR A 119 9.76 6.96 6.02
CA THR A 119 8.96 5.78 6.36
C THR A 119 7.64 6.20 6.99
N PRO A 120 6.54 5.45 6.82
CA PRO A 120 5.24 5.82 7.37
C PRO A 120 5.08 5.53 8.87
N THR A 121 6.15 5.13 9.57
CA THR A 121 6.09 4.73 10.99
C THR A 121 5.46 5.82 11.85
N ALA A 122 5.90 7.07 11.71
CA ALA A 122 5.40 8.17 12.53
C ALA A 122 3.91 8.50 12.26
N LEU A 123 3.46 8.38 11.00
CA LEU A 123 2.05 8.52 10.64
C LEU A 123 1.21 7.42 11.30
N TYR A 124 1.65 6.16 11.20
CA TYR A 124 0.92 5.05 11.77
C TYR A 124 0.91 5.07 13.30
N ASP A 125 2.01 5.48 13.95
CA ASP A 125 2.03 5.68 15.40
C ASP A 125 1.02 6.75 15.81
N ALA A 126 0.96 7.88 15.09
CA ALA A 126 -0.01 8.94 15.36
C ALA A 126 -1.48 8.48 15.17
N ILE A 127 -1.75 7.66 14.14
CA ILE A 127 -3.08 7.06 13.94
C ILE A 127 -3.42 6.09 15.08
N ALA A 128 -2.48 5.23 15.50
CA ALA A 128 -2.70 4.31 16.62
C ALA A 128 -2.99 5.07 17.93
N GLU A 129 -2.23 6.13 18.21
CA GLU A 129 -2.39 6.97 19.40
C GLU A 129 -3.73 7.70 19.45
N SER A 130 -4.38 7.95 18.30
CA SER A 130 -5.74 8.51 18.25
C SER A 130 -6.79 7.61 18.93
N GLY A 131 -6.51 6.31 19.05
CA GLY A 131 -7.34 5.32 19.75
C GLY A 131 -8.72 5.06 19.15
N THR A 132 -9.01 5.61 17.97
CA THR A 132 -10.36 5.68 17.39
C THR A 132 -10.45 5.03 16.01
N ILE A 133 -9.32 4.84 15.33
CA ILE A 133 -9.23 4.20 14.02
C ILE A 133 -8.42 2.91 14.16
N THR A 134 -8.97 1.81 13.68
CA THR A 134 -8.30 0.51 13.70
C THR A 134 -7.51 0.28 12.41
N MET A 135 -6.22 0.00 12.55
CA MET A 135 -5.36 -0.43 11.45
C MET A 135 -5.42 -1.95 11.31
N GLU A 136 -6.26 -2.45 10.41
CA GLU A 136 -6.53 -3.89 10.29
C GLU A 136 -5.36 -4.63 9.62
N SER A 137 -4.92 -4.18 8.43
CA SER A 137 -3.76 -4.79 7.80
C SER A 137 -2.86 -3.87 6.99
N LEU A 138 -1.57 -4.18 7.00
CA LEU A 138 -0.55 -3.53 6.19
C LEU A 138 -0.08 -4.41 5.03
N HIS A 139 0.03 -3.84 3.84
CA HIS A 139 0.43 -4.56 2.63
C HIS A 139 1.75 -4.04 2.08
N LYS A 140 2.70 -4.97 1.86
CA LYS A 140 4.00 -4.65 1.28
C LYS A 140 4.26 -5.44 0.00
N TRP A 141 4.30 -4.74 -1.13
CA TRP A 141 4.75 -5.31 -2.41
C TRP A 141 6.27 -5.42 -2.46
N GLY A 142 6.75 -6.45 -3.15
CA GLY A 142 8.18 -6.76 -3.26
C GLY A 142 8.74 -7.41 -2.00
N TYR A 143 7.87 -7.97 -1.15
CA TYR A 143 8.22 -8.63 0.10
C TYR A 143 7.79 -10.10 0.09
N GLY A 144 8.55 -10.98 0.75
CA GLY A 144 8.10 -12.34 1.06
C GLY A 144 8.78 -13.51 0.34
N THR A 145 9.85 -13.29 -0.43
CA THR A 145 10.68 -14.40 -0.97
C THR A 145 12.04 -14.53 -0.29
N ASP A 146 12.47 -13.52 0.48
CA ASP A 146 13.79 -13.47 1.14
C ASP A 146 13.63 -13.56 2.68
N PRO A 147 14.20 -14.57 3.35
CA PRO A 147 14.26 -14.65 4.81
C PRO A 147 15.00 -13.48 5.47
N ASN A 148 15.82 -12.74 4.71
CA ASN A 148 16.55 -11.56 5.18
C ASN A 148 15.94 -10.25 4.64
N ALA A 149 14.67 -10.23 4.23
CA ALA A 149 14.04 -9.03 3.72
C ALA A 149 14.10 -7.87 4.76
N PRO A 150 14.34 -6.61 4.35
CA PRO A 150 14.36 -5.47 5.25
C PRO A 150 13.03 -5.28 5.97
N LYS A 151 13.04 -4.75 7.20
CA LYS A 151 11.80 -4.60 7.99
C LYS A 151 10.72 -3.80 7.26
N ILE A 152 9.46 -4.18 7.46
CA ILE A 152 8.30 -3.40 7.06
C ILE A 152 8.04 -2.34 8.14
N GLU A 153 8.36 -1.10 7.82
CA GLU A 153 8.23 0.04 8.75
C GLU A 153 6.76 0.32 9.10
N GLY A 154 6.49 0.52 10.38
CA GLY A 154 5.14 0.76 10.92
C GLY A 154 4.24 -0.48 11.04
N ALA A 155 4.75 -1.67 10.74
CA ALA A 155 3.99 -2.92 10.76
C ALA A 155 3.42 -3.28 12.14
N HIS A 156 4.06 -2.85 13.23
CA HIS A 156 3.61 -3.10 14.62
C HIS A 156 2.27 -2.43 14.97
N ASN A 157 1.84 -1.44 14.18
CA ASN A 157 0.58 -0.74 14.38
C ASN A 157 -0.63 -1.48 13.77
N PHE A 158 -0.39 -2.54 13.00
CA PHE A 158 -1.43 -3.28 12.29
C PHE A 158 -1.68 -4.65 12.93
N ARG A 159 -2.94 -5.12 12.85
CA ARG A 159 -3.29 -6.45 13.37
C ARG A 159 -2.74 -7.59 12.52
N ALA A 160 -2.60 -7.37 11.21
CA ALA A 160 -2.03 -8.31 10.27
C ALA A 160 -1.10 -7.60 9.28
N VAL A 161 -0.07 -8.32 8.81
CA VAL A 161 0.89 -7.78 7.85
C VAL A 161 1.06 -8.79 6.73
N TYR A 162 0.82 -8.36 5.50
CA TYR A 162 0.87 -9.20 4.32
C TYR A 162 2.01 -8.78 3.39
N GLY A 163 2.90 -9.74 3.11
CA GLY A 163 3.95 -9.61 2.10
C GLY A 163 3.46 -10.13 0.76
N PHE A 164 3.54 -9.30 -0.28
CA PHE A 164 3.20 -9.65 -1.65
C PHE A 164 4.46 -9.65 -2.52
N PRO A 165 4.98 -10.82 -2.90
CA PRO A 165 6.17 -10.87 -3.75
C PRO A 165 5.81 -10.40 -5.15
N LEU A 166 6.67 -9.57 -5.74
CA LEU A 166 6.58 -9.16 -7.14
C LEU A 166 7.25 -10.20 -8.05
N SER A 167 6.96 -10.14 -9.35
CA SER A 167 7.68 -10.95 -10.33
C SER A 167 9.18 -10.62 -10.33
N ASN A 168 10.01 -11.64 -10.59
CA ASN A 168 11.47 -11.54 -10.67
C ASN A 168 12.17 -10.99 -9.40
N ASP A 169 11.58 -11.16 -8.22
CA ASP A 169 12.13 -10.69 -6.93
C ASP A 169 12.48 -9.19 -6.91
N THR A 170 11.66 -8.39 -7.61
CA THR A 170 11.87 -6.94 -7.69
C THR A 170 11.69 -6.28 -6.33
N LYS A 171 12.65 -5.41 -5.94
CA LYS A 171 12.75 -4.81 -4.60
C LYS A 171 12.27 -3.35 -4.57
N PRO A 172 11.55 -2.92 -3.51
CA PRO A 172 11.15 -1.52 -3.33
C PRO A 172 12.32 -0.54 -3.33
N LEU A 173 12.08 0.73 -3.68
CA LEU A 173 13.12 1.77 -3.79
C LEU A 173 14.00 1.90 -2.53
N CYS A 174 13.39 1.79 -1.35
CA CYS A 174 14.07 2.00 -0.08
C CYS A 174 14.66 0.71 0.52
N HIS A 175 14.64 -0.42 -0.20
CA HIS A 175 15.08 -1.70 0.34
C HIS A 175 16.51 -1.66 0.92
N ASP A 176 17.41 -0.93 0.30
CA ASP A 176 18.82 -0.74 0.70
C ASP A 176 19.03 0.27 1.85
N LEU A 177 18.02 1.08 2.16
CA LEU A 177 18.05 2.07 3.24
C LEU A 177 17.39 1.54 4.52
N THR A 178 16.52 0.53 4.40
CA THR A 178 15.79 -0.04 5.53
C THR A 178 16.63 -1.09 6.25
N ALA A 179 16.59 -1.08 7.58
CA ALA A 179 17.33 -2.05 8.39
C ALA A 179 16.82 -3.48 8.19
N HIS A 180 17.71 -4.46 8.35
CA HIS A 180 17.36 -5.87 8.32
C HIS A 180 16.91 -6.34 9.71
N GLU A 181 15.70 -6.86 9.81
CA GLU A 181 15.13 -7.43 11.03
C GLU A 181 14.23 -8.62 10.63
N ASP A 182 14.32 -9.73 11.37
CA ASP A 182 13.46 -10.88 11.12
C ASP A 182 12.03 -10.61 11.60
N GLN A 183 11.11 -10.55 10.64
CA GLN A 183 9.68 -10.35 10.86
C GLN A 183 8.83 -11.55 10.42
N SER A 184 9.48 -12.70 10.14
CA SER A 184 8.84 -13.91 9.65
C SER A 184 7.80 -14.51 10.61
N SER A 185 7.87 -14.15 11.90
CA SER A 185 6.93 -14.61 12.93
C SER A 185 5.55 -13.97 12.85
N PHE A 186 5.40 -12.82 12.18
CA PHE A 186 4.13 -12.08 12.11
C PHE A 186 3.76 -11.57 10.71
N VAL A 187 4.68 -11.62 9.73
CA VAL A 187 4.35 -11.31 8.33
C VAL A 187 3.89 -12.57 7.61
N GLU A 188 2.67 -12.53 7.06
CA GLU A 188 2.12 -13.60 6.21
C GLU A 188 2.47 -13.31 4.74
N VAL A 189 3.20 -14.23 4.10
CA VAL A 189 3.49 -14.13 2.66
C VAL A 189 2.33 -14.72 1.86
N VAL A 190 1.68 -13.88 1.06
CA VAL A 190 0.52 -14.28 0.26
C VAL A 190 0.92 -14.39 -1.21
N LYS A 191 0.66 -15.56 -1.80
CA LYS A 191 0.87 -15.78 -3.25
C LYS A 191 -0.31 -15.22 -4.03
N LEU A 192 -0.12 -14.08 -4.67
CA LEU A 192 -1.18 -13.39 -5.41
C LEU A 192 -1.57 -14.06 -6.73
N ASN A 193 -0.91 -15.14 -7.17
CA ASN A 193 -1.13 -15.77 -8.48
C ASN A 193 -2.62 -16.06 -8.77
N LYS A 194 -3.34 -16.64 -7.80
CA LYS A 194 -4.80 -16.90 -7.86
C LYS A 194 -5.62 -15.65 -8.20
N TYR A 195 -5.19 -14.49 -7.73
CA TYR A 195 -5.88 -13.22 -7.89
C TYR A 195 -5.41 -12.48 -9.13
N LEU A 196 -4.10 -12.53 -9.43
CA LEU A 196 -3.51 -11.93 -10.62
C LEU A 196 -4.05 -12.54 -11.91
N ASP A 197 -4.28 -13.86 -11.94
CA ASP A 197 -4.90 -14.54 -13.09
C ASP A 197 -6.33 -14.06 -13.36
N ARG A 198 -6.96 -13.38 -12.39
CA ARG A 198 -8.28 -12.77 -12.51
C ARG A 198 -8.20 -11.27 -12.81
N VAL A 199 -7.02 -10.66 -12.91
CA VAL A 199 -6.92 -9.23 -13.24
C VAL A 199 -6.64 -9.06 -14.74
N GLU A 200 -7.64 -8.58 -15.48
CA GLU A 200 -7.51 -8.25 -16.90
C GLU A 200 -7.82 -6.77 -17.15
N HIS A 201 -6.91 -6.07 -17.82
CA HIS A 201 -7.11 -4.67 -18.25
C HIS A 201 -7.58 -3.72 -17.11
N GLY A 202 -7.06 -3.91 -15.88
CA GLY A 202 -7.44 -3.11 -14.71
C GLY A 202 -8.80 -3.45 -14.10
N ARG A 203 -9.33 -4.64 -14.39
CA ARG A 203 -10.57 -5.16 -13.80
C ARG A 203 -10.31 -6.51 -13.15
N VAL A 204 -10.95 -6.74 -12.00
CA VAL A 204 -11.00 -8.05 -11.37
C VAL A 204 -12.16 -8.84 -11.97
N LEU A 205 -11.85 -9.99 -12.55
CA LEU A 205 -12.81 -10.94 -13.06
C LEU A 205 -13.48 -11.69 -11.91
N PRO A 206 -14.77 -12.06 -12.05
CA PRO A 206 -15.45 -12.90 -11.08
C PRO A 206 -14.66 -14.19 -10.83
N ALA A 207 -14.72 -14.71 -9.61
CA ALA A 207 -14.23 -16.06 -9.36
C ALA A 207 -14.94 -17.03 -10.32
N PRO A 208 -14.22 -18.01 -10.91
CA PRO A 208 -14.87 -19.01 -11.75
C PRO A 208 -15.98 -19.68 -10.95
N THR A 209 -17.22 -19.57 -11.43
CA THR A 209 -18.32 -20.33 -10.84
C THR A 209 -18.02 -21.80 -11.08
N ASN A 210 -17.77 -22.55 -10.00
CA ASN A 210 -17.82 -24.01 -10.06
C ASN A 210 -19.25 -24.39 -10.45
N THR A 211 -19.51 -24.53 -11.75
CA THR A 211 -20.63 -25.32 -12.24
C THR A 211 -20.35 -26.75 -11.83
N LEU A 212 -20.99 -27.16 -10.72
CA LEU A 212 -21.16 -28.54 -10.31
C LEU A 212 -22.02 -29.31 -11.32
#